data_AF-A0AAD1M7Q7-F1
#
_entry.id   AF-A0AAD1M7Q7-F1
#
_cell.length_a   1.000
_cell.length_b   1.000
_cell.length_c   1.000
_cell.angle_alpha   90.00
_cell.angle_beta   90.00
_cell.angle_gamma   90.00
#
_symmetry.space_group_name_H-M   'P 1'
#
loop_
_entity.id
_entity.type
_entity.pdbx_description
1 polymer ?
#
loop_
_entity_poly.entity_id
_entity_poly.type
_entity_poly.pdbx_seq_one_letter_code
_entity_poly.pdbx_strand_id
1 'polypeptide(L)'
;MGVQLTKRDVVEAAASLLDEYGIADLTMRRLARELNVSPGALYWHFANKQELLGAISDRILDGVPSARGVVELCNRLRDALLSHTDGAELVSASFAAGQSPVMKEILALLTEAVSEVGVDVAHAELAARTVVYYVLGFTVDEQSRLQWDAAGAELPVDQSVLSEDPTHRFDFGVQLLVDGILARRAQPV
;
A
#
# COMPACT_ATOMS: atom_id res chain seq x y z
N MET A 1 -22.39 -3.93 30.94
CA MET A 1 -22.51 -4.84 29.79
C MET A 1 -21.29 -4.59 28.93
N GLY A 2 -20.32 -5.51 28.89
CA GLY A 2 -19.11 -5.32 28.09
C GLY A 2 -19.45 -5.44 26.62
N VAL A 3 -19.13 -4.42 25.82
CA VAL A 3 -19.25 -4.49 24.36
C VAL A 3 -18.34 -5.61 23.87
N GLN A 4 -18.89 -6.53 23.08
CA GLN A 4 -18.11 -7.63 22.52
C GLN A 4 -17.19 -7.07 21.43
N LEU A 5 -15.88 -7.25 21.60
CA LEU A 5 -14.88 -6.84 20.64
C LEU A 5 -15.08 -7.60 19.32
N THR A 6 -15.18 -6.87 18.21
CA THR A 6 -15.29 -7.45 16.86
C THR A 6 -13.97 -7.34 16.08
N LYS A 7 -13.83 -8.10 14.98
CA LYS A 7 -12.68 -7.94 14.06
C LYS A 7 -12.55 -6.50 13.57
N ARG A 8 -13.67 -5.83 13.30
CA ARG A 8 -13.70 -4.44 12.83
C ARG A 8 -13.14 -3.48 13.88
N ASP A 9 -13.55 -3.63 15.15
CA ASP A 9 -13.06 -2.77 16.24
C ASP A 9 -11.55 -2.91 16.43
N VAL A 10 -11.04 -4.15 16.32
CA VAL A 10 -9.61 -4.43 16.41
C VAL A 10 -8.83 -3.77 15.27
N VAL A 11 -9.32 -3.87 14.02
CA VAL A 11 -8.69 -3.25 12.85
C VAL A 11 -8.71 -1.73 12.94
N GLU A 12 -9.81 -1.14 13.42
CA GLU A 12 -9.94 0.31 13.58
C GLU A 12 -8.99 0.88 14.64
N ALA A 13 -8.88 0.22 15.79
CA ALA A 13 -7.90 0.57 16.80
C ALA A 13 -6.46 0.37 16.32
N ALA A 14 -6.20 -0.70 15.55
CA ALA A 14 -4.88 -0.95 14.99
C ALA A 14 -4.47 0.08 13.93
N ALA A 15 -5.40 0.51 13.07
CA ALA A 15 -5.17 1.60 12.12
C ALA A 15 -4.91 2.93 12.84
N SER A 16 -5.64 3.21 13.93
CA SER A 16 -5.39 4.41 14.74
C SER A 16 -3.99 4.39 15.38
N LEU A 17 -3.56 3.24 15.91
CA LEU A 17 -2.21 3.06 16.44
C LEU A 17 -1.12 3.17 15.36
N LEU A 18 -1.39 2.71 14.15
CA LEU A 18 -0.50 2.88 13.00
C LEU A 18 -0.31 4.36 12.70
N ASP A 19 -1.39 5.14 12.61
CA ASP A 19 -1.30 6.57 12.29
C ASP A 19 -0.55 7.37 13.37
N GLU A 20 -0.72 6.99 14.64
CA GLU A 20 -0.11 7.70 15.77
C GLU A 20 1.36 7.31 16.02
N TYR A 21 1.72 6.04 15.85
CA TYR A 21 3.03 5.53 16.27
C TYR A 21 3.85 4.86 15.15
N GLY A 22 3.26 4.63 13.98
CA GLY A 22 3.88 3.90 12.89
C GLY A 22 3.86 2.38 13.05
N ILE A 23 4.28 1.70 11.98
CA ILE A 23 4.19 0.23 11.85
C ILE A 23 5.11 -0.52 12.82
N ALA A 24 6.27 0.07 13.12
CA ALA A 24 7.26 -0.51 14.03
C ALA A 24 6.68 -0.68 15.46
N ASP A 25 5.86 0.28 15.88
CA ASP A 25 5.24 0.29 17.21
C ASP A 25 3.91 -0.47 17.28
N LEU A 26 3.30 -0.78 16.13
CA LEU A 26 2.10 -1.61 16.04
C LEU A 26 2.40 -3.06 16.40
N THR A 27 2.17 -3.42 17.67
CA THR A 27 2.35 -4.79 18.18
C THR A 27 1.05 -5.33 18.76
N MET A 28 0.86 -6.66 18.72
CA MET A 28 -0.31 -7.33 19.32
C MET A 28 -0.48 -6.95 20.80
N ARG A 29 0.62 -6.83 21.53
CA ARG A 29 0.61 -6.44 22.95
C ARG A 29 0.19 -4.98 23.16
N ARG A 30 0.71 -4.04 22.35
CA ARG A 30 0.31 -2.63 22.41
C ARG A 30 -1.17 -2.49 22.09
N LEU A 31 -1.63 -3.13 21.02
CA LEU A 31 -3.04 -3.14 20.62
C LEU A 31 -3.96 -3.71 21.70
N ALA A 32 -3.57 -4.81 22.34
CA ALA A 32 -4.36 -5.40 23.43
C ALA A 32 -4.49 -4.44 24.62
N ARG A 33 -3.39 -3.75 24.96
CA ARG A 33 -3.38 -2.72 26.01
C ARG A 33 -4.28 -1.54 25.64
N GLU A 34 -4.22 -1.08 24.39
CA GLU A 34 -5.05 0.02 23.88
C GLU A 34 -6.54 -0.30 23.97
N LEU A 35 -6.90 -1.53 23.57
CA LEU A 35 -8.27 -2.03 23.63
C LEU A 35 -8.70 -2.48 25.04
N ASN A 36 -7.82 -2.39 26.05
CA ASN A 36 -8.02 -2.86 27.41
C ASN A 36 -8.49 -4.33 27.49
N VAL A 37 -7.87 -5.20 26.67
CA VAL A 37 -8.12 -6.65 26.63
C VAL A 37 -6.82 -7.44 26.83
N SER A 38 -6.94 -8.75 27.07
CA SER A 38 -5.77 -9.62 27.08
C SER A 38 -5.25 -9.83 25.64
N PRO A 39 -3.94 -10.06 25.43
CA PRO A 39 -3.43 -10.43 24.11
C PRO A 39 -4.13 -11.67 23.53
N GLY A 40 -4.48 -12.64 24.37
CA GLY A 40 -5.25 -13.82 23.98
C GLY A 40 -6.60 -13.48 23.34
N ALA A 41 -7.26 -12.39 23.75
CA ALA A 41 -8.50 -11.92 23.14
C ALA A 41 -8.33 -11.59 21.65
N LEU A 42 -7.21 -10.96 21.28
CA LEU A 42 -6.92 -10.60 19.89
C LEU A 42 -6.66 -11.83 19.02
N TYR A 43 -6.05 -12.88 19.59
CA TYR A 43 -5.75 -14.11 18.85
C TYR A 43 -7.00 -14.92 18.44
N TRP A 44 -8.16 -14.66 19.07
CA TRP A 44 -9.44 -15.18 18.60
C TRP A 44 -9.91 -14.53 17.29
N HIS A 45 -9.43 -13.32 17.01
CA HIS A 45 -9.76 -12.56 15.80
C HIS A 45 -8.71 -12.72 14.71
N PHE A 46 -7.43 -12.76 15.08
CA PHE A 46 -6.30 -12.85 14.14
C PHE A 46 -5.26 -13.82 14.69
N ALA A 47 -4.97 -14.89 13.97
CA ALA A 47 -4.07 -15.95 14.41
C ALA A 47 -2.62 -15.46 14.61
N ASN A 48 -2.24 -14.38 13.93
CA ASN A 48 -0.90 -13.78 14.01
C ASN A 48 -0.93 -12.29 13.59
N LYS A 49 0.22 -11.61 13.73
CA LYS A 49 0.37 -10.18 13.34
C LYS A 49 0.13 -9.99 11.84
N GLN A 50 0.56 -10.94 11.00
CA GLN A 50 0.45 -10.82 9.54
C GLN A 50 -1.02 -10.82 9.08
N GLU A 51 -1.89 -11.63 9.68
CA GLU A 51 -3.33 -11.61 9.40
C GLU A 51 -3.97 -10.27 9.79
N LEU A 52 -3.56 -9.71 10.93
CA LEU A 52 -3.99 -8.36 11.35
C LEU A 52 -3.52 -7.29 10.35
N LEU A 53 -2.25 -7.31 9.95
CA LEU A 53 -1.72 -6.37 8.95
C LEU A 53 -2.46 -6.50 7.61
N GLY A 54 -2.77 -7.73 7.19
CA GLY A 54 -3.59 -7.99 6.00
C GLY A 54 -4.96 -7.34 6.07
N ALA A 55 -5.64 -7.44 7.23
CA ALA A 55 -6.94 -6.80 7.41
C ALA A 55 -6.87 -5.26 7.46
N ILE A 56 -5.79 -4.70 8.00
CA ILE A 56 -5.53 -3.25 7.95
C ILE A 56 -5.25 -2.82 6.51
N SER A 57 -4.41 -3.57 5.78
CA SER A 57 -4.12 -3.36 4.37
C SER A 57 -5.41 -3.34 3.54
N ASP A 58 -6.29 -4.32 3.71
CA ASP A 58 -7.57 -4.37 3.00
C ASP A 58 -8.44 -3.14 3.31
N ARG A 59 -8.45 -2.67 4.55
CA ARG A 59 -9.17 -1.44 4.94
C ARG A 59 -8.60 -0.21 4.26
N ILE A 60 -7.27 -0.05 4.24
CA ILE A 60 -6.59 1.07 3.59
C ILE A 60 -6.95 1.11 2.09
N LEU A 61 -7.07 -0.06 1.48
CA LEU A 61 -7.21 -0.23 0.04
C LEU A 61 -8.67 -0.35 -0.46
N ASP A 62 -9.66 -0.35 0.42
CA ASP A 62 -11.08 -0.67 0.12
C ASP A 62 -11.65 0.12 -1.07
N GLY A 63 -11.22 1.38 -1.24
CA GLY A 63 -11.68 2.25 -2.34
C GLY A 63 -10.94 2.07 -3.68
N VAL A 64 -9.80 1.38 -3.71
CA VAL A 64 -8.92 1.29 -4.89
C VAL A 64 -9.53 0.46 -6.02
N PRO A 65 -10.17 -0.70 -5.80
CA PRO A 65 -10.74 -1.52 -6.88
C PRO A 65 -11.82 -0.84 -7.74
N SER A 66 -12.33 0.31 -7.31
CA SER A 66 -13.26 1.13 -8.12
C SER A 66 -12.60 1.90 -9.26
N ALA A 67 -11.25 2.03 -9.28
CA ALA A 67 -10.52 2.67 -10.39
C ALA A 67 -10.53 1.82 -11.67
N ARG A 68 -10.31 2.50 -12.81
CA ARG A 68 -10.22 1.85 -14.13
C ARG A 68 -8.96 2.29 -14.87
N GLY A 69 -8.32 1.32 -15.53
CA GLY A 69 -7.08 1.55 -16.26
C GLY A 69 -5.87 1.72 -15.33
N VAL A 70 -4.68 1.56 -15.90
CA VAL A 70 -3.41 1.51 -15.15
C VAL A 70 -3.15 2.81 -14.37
N VAL A 71 -3.32 3.97 -15.01
CA VAL A 71 -2.99 5.28 -14.41
C VAL A 71 -3.88 5.62 -13.22
N GLU A 72 -5.20 5.41 -13.31
CA GLU A 72 -6.11 5.67 -12.20
C GLU A 72 -5.84 4.71 -11.03
N LEU A 73 -5.60 3.42 -11.31
CA LEU A 73 -5.25 2.43 -10.30
C LEU A 73 -3.96 2.81 -9.56
N CYS A 74 -2.92 3.25 -10.27
CA CYS A 74 -1.68 3.73 -9.65
C CYS A 74 -1.92 4.91 -8.71
N ASN A 75 -2.65 5.92 -9.17
CA ASN A 75 -2.93 7.12 -8.38
C ASN A 75 -3.76 6.81 -7.14
N ARG A 76 -4.85 6.04 -7.28
CA ARG A 76 -5.66 5.62 -6.13
C ARG A 76 -4.90 4.76 -5.15
N LEU A 77 -4.04 3.86 -5.63
CA LEU A 77 -3.18 3.07 -4.77
C LEU A 77 -2.25 4.00 -3.98
N ARG A 78 -1.52 4.91 -4.64
CA ARG A 78 -0.65 5.88 -3.96
C ARG A 78 -1.43 6.72 -2.93
N ASP A 79 -2.58 7.27 -3.30
CA ASP A 79 -3.41 8.09 -2.40
C ASP A 79 -3.86 7.29 -1.17
N ALA A 80 -4.28 6.03 -1.36
CA ALA A 80 -4.65 5.14 -0.26
C ALA A 80 -3.45 4.87 0.67
N LEU A 81 -2.27 4.60 0.11
CA LEU A 81 -1.06 4.37 0.89
C LEU A 81 -0.63 5.61 1.69
N LEU A 82 -0.74 6.81 1.08
CA LEU A 82 -0.40 8.09 1.71
C LEU A 82 -1.41 8.52 2.79
N SER A 83 -2.62 7.96 2.80
CA SER A 83 -3.67 8.31 3.76
C SER A 83 -3.39 7.84 5.19
N HIS A 84 -2.37 6.99 5.39
CA HIS A 84 -1.99 6.42 6.67
C HIS A 84 -0.47 6.47 6.89
N THR A 85 -0.02 6.67 8.12
CA THR A 85 1.40 6.59 8.47
C THR A 85 1.95 5.20 8.16
N ASP A 86 3.12 5.12 7.52
CA ASP A 86 3.75 3.85 7.08
C ASP A 86 2.83 2.94 6.22
N GLY A 87 1.79 3.51 5.59
CA GLY A 87 0.81 2.76 4.80
C GLY A 87 1.46 1.93 3.69
N ALA A 88 2.46 2.48 3.00
CA ALA A 88 3.18 1.76 1.96
C ALA A 88 4.00 0.58 2.52
N GLU A 89 4.64 0.74 3.68
CA GLU A 89 5.39 -0.34 4.33
C GLU A 89 4.44 -1.45 4.82
N LEU A 90 3.31 -1.08 5.43
CA LEU A 90 2.31 -2.03 5.92
C LEU A 90 1.69 -2.85 4.78
N VAL A 91 1.27 -2.19 3.70
CA VAL A 91 0.68 -2.86 2.54
C VAL A 91 1.73 -3.75 1.86
N SER A 92 2.97 -3.28 1.72
CA SER A 92 4.08 -4.08 1.17
C SER A 92 4.32 -5.35 1.99
N ALA A 93 4.39 -5.25 3.32
CA ALA A 93 4.55 -6.40 4.21
C ALA A 93 3.37 -7.38 4.10
N SER A 94 2.15 -6.87 4.03
CA SER A 94 0.92 -7.68 3.92
C SER A 94 0.81 -8.39 2.56
N PHE A 95 1.23 -7.71 1.49
CA PHE A 95 1.32 -8.25 0.14
C PHE A 95 2.34 -9.39 0.07
N ALA A 96 3.56 -9.18 0.60
CA ALA A 96 4.59 -10.21 0.65
C ALA A 96 4.18 -11.44 1.47
N ALA A 97 3.39 -11.24 2.54
CA ALA A 97 2.84 -12.32 3.36
C ALA A 97 1.59 -12.99 2.75
N GLY A 98 1.05 -12.47 1.63
CA GLY A 98 -0.14 -12.99 0.96
C GLY A 98 -1.45 -12.81 1.74
N GLN A 99 -1.48 -11.87 2.70
CA GLN A 99 -2.57 -11.69 3.67
C GLN A 99 -3.61 -10.62 3.27
N SER A 100 -3.46 -9.97 2.11
CA SER A 100 -4.43 -8.97 1.61
C SER A 100 -5.16 -9.49 0.36
N PRO A 101 -6.41 -9.99 0.50
CA PRO A 101 -7.33 -10.19 -0.61
C PRO A 101 -7.48 -8.98 -1.53
N VAL A 102 -7.57 -7.76 -0.98
CA VAL A 102 -7.77 -6.55 -1.80
C VAL A 102 -6.56 -6.28 -2.70
N MET A 103 -5.32 -6.50 -2.22
CA MET A 103 -4.16 -6.40 -3.11
C MET A 103 -4.15 -7.47 -4.23
N LYS A 104 -4.68 -8.66 -3.98
CA LYS A 104 -4.82 -9.67 -5.05
C LYS A 104 -5.79 -9.19 -6.13
N GLU A 105 -6.88 -8.55 -5.73
CA GLU A 105 -7.85 -7.93 -6.65
C GLU A 105 -7.21 -6.77 -7.43
N ILE A 106 -6.49 -5.85 -6.77
CA ILE A 106 -5.79 -4.75 -7.44
C ILE A 106 -4.79 -5.27 -8.48
N LEU A 107 -4.03 -6.32 -8.15
CA LEU A 107 -3.09 -6.93 -9.10
C LEU A 107 -3.82 -7.54 -10.30
N ALA A 108 -4.98 -8.18 -10.07
CA ALA A 108 -5.81 -8.73 -11.14
C ALA A 108 -6.37 -7.63 -12.05
N LEU A 109 -6.88 -6.52 -11.47
CA LEU A 109 -7.37 -5.36 -12.22
C LEU A 109 -6.27 -4.70 -13.05
N LEU A 110 -5.06 -4.56 -12.49
CA LEU A 110 -3.91 -4.06 -13.25
C LEU A 110 -3.51 -5.01 -14.38
N THR A 111 -3.55 -6.31 -14.14
CA THR A 111 -3.26 -7.33 -15.17
C THR A 111 -4.27 -7.24 -16.30
N GLU A 112 -5.56 -7.16 -15.98
CA GLU A 112 -6.64 -6.98 -16.96
C GLU A 112 -6.46 -5.68 -17.76
N ALA A 113 -6.24 -4.56 -17.07
CA ALA A 113 -6.02 -3.27 -17.71
C ALA A 113 -4.80 -3.26 -18.64
N VAL A 114 -3.74 -4.01 -18.33
CA VAL A 114 -2.58 -4.18 -19.21
C VAL A 114 -2.91 -5.08 -20.41
N SER A 115 -3.65 -6.18 -20.19
CA SER A 115 -4.06 -7.09 -21.25
C SER A 115 -4.98 -6.44 -22.28
N GLU A 116 -5.87 -5.53 -21.87
CA GLU A 116 -6.75 -4.77 -22.79
C GLU A 116 -5.98 -3.96 -23.83
N VAL A 117 -4.71 -3.64 -23.55
CA VAL A 117 -3.83 -2.88 -24.43
C VAL A 117 -3.09 -3.77 -25.45
N GLY A 118 -3.34 -5.09 -25.42
CA GLY A 118 -2.84 -6.06 -26.40
C GLY A 118 -1.49 -6.69 -26.03
N VAL A 119 -1.14 -6.67 -24.73
CA VAL A 119 0.03 -7.38 -24.19
C VAL A 119 -0.39 -8.82 -23.86
N ASP A 120 0.47 -9.79 -24.20
CA ASP A 120 0.25 -11.20 -23.84
C ASP A 120 0.06 -11.39 -22.32
N VAL A 121 -0.78 -12.35 -21.92
CA VAL A 121 -1.20 -12.57 -20.53
C VAL A 121 -0.02 -12.81 -19.59
N ALA A 122 0.99 -13.58 -20.03
CA ALA A 122 2.17 -13.86 -19.20
C ALA A 122 2.99 -12.59 -18.95
N HIS A 123 3.03 -11.68 -19.92
CA HIS A 123 3.69 -10.38 -19.78
C HIS A 123 2.84 -9.36 -19.02
N ALA A 124 1.51 -9.47 -19.09
CA ALA A 124 0.60 -8.58 -18.38
C ALA A 124 0.72 -8.70 -16.86
N GLU A 125 0.81 -9.92 -16.32
CA GLU A 125 1.00 -10.11 -14.88
C GLU A 125 2.36 -9.55 -14.42
N LEU A 126 3.42 -9.78 -15.20
CA LEU A 126 4.76 -9.24 -14.91
C LEU A 126 4.73 -7.71 -14.91
N ALA A 127 4.10 -7.09 -15.90
CA ALA A 127 3.94 -5.65 -15.99
C ALA A 127 3.12 -5.08 -14.81
N ALA A 128 1.99 -5.69 -14.48
CA ALA A 128 1.15 -5.30 -13.35
C ALA A 128 1.93 -5.35 -12.04
N ARG A 129 2.74 -6.40 -11.82
CA ARG A 129 3.58 -6.53 -10.63
C ARG A 129 4.69 -5.48 -10.59
N THR A 130 5.32 -5.17 -11.73
CA THR A 130 6.30 -4.07 -11.84
C THR A 130 5.66 -2.73 -11.48
N VAL A 131 4.45 -2.46 -11.97
CA VAL A 131 3.69 -1.26 -11.62
C VAL A 131 3.42 -1.18 -10.11
N VAL A 132 2.94 -2.27 -9.49
CA VAL A 132 2.72 -2.31 -8.03
C VAL A 132 4.01 -2.02 -7.26
N TYR A 133 5.14 -2.63 -7.63
CA TYR A 133 6.41 -2.38 -6.95
C TYR A 133 6.90 -0.94 -7.12
N TYR A 134 6.67 -0.34 -8.28
CA TYR A 134 6.94 1.08 -8.47
C TYR A 134 6.12 1.94 -7.51
N VAL A 135 4.80 1.72 -7.43
CA VAL A 135 3.92 2.51 -6.55
C VAL A 135 4.29 2.32 -5.08
N LEU A 136 4.51 1.07 -4.64
CA LEU A 136 4.93 0.78 -3.26
C LEU A 136 6.26 1.44 -2.93
N GLY A 137 7.29 1.23 -3.76
CA GLY A 137 8.64 1.77 -3.52
C GLY A 137 8.67 3.30 -3.55
N PHE A 138 8.00 3.91 -4.53
CA PHE A 138 7.89 5.37 -4.61
C PHE A 138 7.22 5.94 -3.36
N THR A 139 6.11 5.34 -2.93
CA THR A 139 5.34 5.86 -1.80
C THR A 139 6.08 5.67 -0.48
N VAL A 140 6.88 4.61 -0.31
CA VAL A 140 7.76 4.45 0.88
C VAL A 140 8.75 5.61 0.99
N ASP A 141 9.42 5.97 -0.11
CA ASP A 141 10.38 7.08 -0.12
C ASP A 141 9.69 8.42 0.15
N GLU A 142 8.49 8.62 -0.43
CA GLU A 142 7.68 9.81 -0.21
C GLU A 142 7.24 9.95 1.26
N GLN A 143 6.71 8.87 1.86
CA GLN A 143 6.32 8.87 3.28
C GLN A 143 7.54 9.11 4.19
N SER A 144 8.67 8.48 3.88
CA SER A 144 9.92 8.69 4.62
C SER A 144 10.31 10.17 4.60
N ARG A 145 10.23 10.82 3.43
CA ARG A 145 10.53 12.26 3.28
C ARG A 145 9.58 13.12 4.11
N LEU A 146 8.27 12.85 4.04
CA LEU A 146 7.26 13.56 4.85
C LEU A 146 7.53 13.44 6.35
N GLN A 147 7.96 12.28 6.82
CA GLN A 147 8.31 12.07 8.23
C GLN A 147 9.54 12.86 8.65
N TRP A 148 10.59 12.87 7.83
CA TRP A 148 11.78 13.69 8.09
C TRP A 148 11.46 15.18 8.11
N ASP A 149 10.60 15.65 7.20
CA ASP A 149 10.15 17.05 7.16
C ASP A 149 9.33 17.41 8.40
N ALA A 150 8.42 16.53 8.83
CA ALA A 150 7.65 16.69 10.07
C ALA A 150 8.55 16.70 11.33
N ALA A 151 9.67 15.99 11.30
CA ALA A 151 10.70 16.02 12.34
C ALA A 151 11.61 17.27 12.28
N GLY A 152 11.40 18.16 11.30
CA GLY A 152 12.18 19.40 11.13
C GLY A 152 13.57 19.18 10.51
N ALA A 153 13.79 18.04 9.84
CA ALA A 153 15.05 17.79 9.17
C ALA A 153 15.15 18.63 7.88
N GLU A 154 16.09 19.56 7.85
CA GLU A 154 16.43 20.30 6.63
C GLU A 154 17.12 19.37 5.61
N LEU A 155 16.62 19.33 4.38
CA LEU A 155 17.29 18.70 3.25
C LEU A 155 17.77 19.80 2.29
N PRO A 156 19.09 20.08 2.23
CA PRO A 156 19.63 21.03 1.27
C PRO A 156 19.27 20.64 -0.18
N VAL A 157 18.90 21.62 -1.00
CA VAL A 157 18.44 21.40 -2.38
C VAL A 157 19.46 20.64 -3.23
N ASP A 158 20.75 20.89 -3.01
CA ASP A 158 21.87 20.22 -3.68
C ASP A 158 22.07 18.76 -3.23
N GLN A 159 21.53 18.38 -2.08
CA GLN A 159 21.54 17.01 -1.55
C GLN A 159 20.25 16.26 -1.86
N SER A 160 19.19 16.95 -2.26
CA SER A 160 17.94 16.33 -2.63
C SER A 160 18.05 15.65 -4.00
N VAL A 161 18.07 14.33 -4.00
CA VAL A 161 17.86 13.51 -5.20
C VAL A 161 16.37 13.49 -5.63
N LEU A 162 15.50 14.04 -4.79
CA LEU A 162 14.07 14.13 -4.99
C LEU A 162 13.74 15.54 -5.53
N SER A 163 13.04 15.67 -6.68
CA SER A 163 12.52 17.00 -7.08
C SER A 163 11.43 17.47 -6.13
N GLU A 164 11.19 18.79 -6.08
CA GLU A 164 10.22 19.41 -5.15
C GLU A 164 8.78 18.92 -5.32
N ASP A 165 8.36 18.52 -6.52
CA ASP A 165 7.00 18.00 -6.78
C ASP A 165 6.98 16.45 -6.83
N PRO A 166 6.54 15.78 -5.76
CA PRO A 166 6.44 14.32 -5.74
C PRO A 166 5.36 13.79 -6.67
N THR A 167 4.26 14.52 -6.88
CA THR A 167 3.17 14.09 -7.77
C THR A 167 3.65 14.09 -9.22
N HIS A 168 4.32 15.15 -9.67
CA HIS A 168 4.88 15.18 -11.02
C HIS A 168 5.90 14.05 -11.26
N ARG A 169 6.72 13.71 -10.27
CA ARG A 169 7.66 12.58 -10.37
C ARG A 169 6.97 11.23 -10.41
N PHE A 170 5.93 11.07 -9.60
CA PHE A 170 5.12 9.86 -9.61
C PHE A 170 4.47 9.65 -10.98
N ASP A 171 3.79 10.69 -11.49
CA ASP A 171 3.12 10.65 -12.79
C ASP A 171 4.10 10.37 -13.93
N PHE A 172 5.28 10.98 -13.91
CA PHE A 172 6.33 10.70 -14.89
C PHE A 172 6.75 9.22 -14.90
N GLY A 173 6.96 8.62 -13.71
CA GLY A 173 7.34 7.21 -13.62
C GLY A 173 6.20 6.25 -14.02
N VAL A 174 4.96 6.56 -13.65
CA VAL A 174 3.78 5.81 -14.13
C VAL A 174 3.71 5.88 -15.66
N GLN A 175 3.86 7.07 -16.25
CA GLN A 175 3.81 7.22 -17.70
C GLN A 175 4.94 6.47 -18.39
N LEU A 176 6.17 6.51 -17.85
CA LEU A 176 7.30 5.75 -18.38
C LEU A 176 7.02 4.24 -18.41
N LEU A 177 6.38 3.71 -17.36
CA LEU A 177 5.98 2.30 -17.30
C LEU A 177 4.88 2.00 -18.32
N VAL A 178 3.87 2.85 -18.43
CA VAL A 178 2.78 2.71 -19.42
C VAL A 178 3.34 2.72 -20.85
N ASP A 179 4.22 3.66 -21.17
CA ASP A 179 4.87 3.75 -22.48
C ASP A 179 5.72 2.51 -22.78
N GLY A 180 6.44 1.99 -21.77
CA GLY A 180 7.21 0.75 -21.90
C GLY A 180 6.34 -0.49 -22.12
N ILE A 181 5.18 -0.56 -21.46
CA ILE A 181 4.17 -1.61 -21.65
C ILE A 181 3.59 -1.53 -23.08
N LEU A 182 3.25 -0.33 -23.53
CA LEU A 182 2.77 -0.06 -24.89
C LEU A 182 3.80 -0.44 -25.96
N ALA A 183 5.08 -0.16 -25.73
CA ALA A 183 6.15 -0.51 -26.66
C ALA A 183 6.31 -2.04 -26.82
N ARG A 184 6.07 -2.82 -25.76
CA ARG A 184 6.11 -4.30 -25.82
C ARG A 184 5.00 -4.90 -26.67
N ARG A 185 3.88 -4.21 -26.87
CA ARG A 185 2.84 -4.60 -27.85
C ARG A 185 3.40 -4.67 -29.28
N ALA A 186 4.34 -3.78 -29.61
CA ALA A 186 4.84 -3.61 -30.98
C ALA A 186 6.00 -4.57 -31.33
N GLN A 187 6.51 -5.32 -30.36
CA GLN A 187 7.59 -6.29 -30.57
C GLN A 187 7.00 -7.71 -30.45
N PRO A 188 6.92 -8.47 -31.56
CA PRO A 188 6.67 -9.90 -31.46
C PRO A 188 7.84 -10.54 -30.70
N VAL A 189 7.52 -11.52 -29.85
CA VAL A 189 8.52 -12.38 -29.21
C VAL A 189 9.31 -13.13 -30.27
#